data_AF-A0A0A7GF00-F1
#
_entry.id   AF-A0A0A7GF00-F1
#
_cell.length_a   1.000
_cell.length_b   1.000
_cell.length_c   1.000
_cell.angle_alpha   90.00
_cell.angle_beta   90.00
_cell.angle_gamma   90.00
#
_symmetry.space_group_name_H-M   'P 1'
#
loop_
_entity.id
_entity.type
_entity.pdbx_description
1 polymer ?
#
loop_
_entity_poly.entity_id
_entity_poly.type
_entity_poly.pdbx_seq_one_letter_code
_entity_poly.pdbx_strand_id
1 'polypeptide(L)'
;MREMNDRGQLIITMALLISILLIGLSYVYSQNLLAGTETSISQLNFPKNDIRYLKRIAVEELTEYAGDPSSFLQRAKGLDNQITALYALHGAYASIDVYDIKKSFVGGSESITSFTVKIIFSNTEVEYEETITVQLT
;
A
#
# COMPACT_ATOMS: atom_id res chain seq x y z
N MET A 1 -44.44 50.57 25.65
CA MET A 1 -44.51 49.78 24.40
C MET A 1 -43.19 49.71 23.64
N ARG A 2 -42.30 50.73 23.71
CA ARG A 2 -41.01 50.75 22.99
C ARG A 2 -39.95 49.80 23.59
N GLU A 3 -39.86 49.72 24.92
CA GLU A 3 -38.88 48.86 25.61
C GLU A 3 -39.10 47.35 25.46
N MET A 4 -40.36 46.90 25.29
CA MET A 4 -40.67 45.48 25.05
C MET A 4 -40.17 45.00 23.68
N ASN A 5 -40.22 45.88 22.69
CA ASN A 5 -39.73 45.58 21.34
C ASN A 5 -38.20 45.45 21.33
N ASP A 6 -37.50 46.35 22.01
CA ASP A 6 -36.03 46.34 22.09
C ASP A 6 -35.50 45.12 22.85
N ARG A 7 -36.17 44.72 23.95
CA ARG A 7 -35.81 43.51 24.70
C ARG A 7 -36.09 42.23 23.91
N GLY A 8 -37.21 42.17 23.19
CA GLY A 8 -37.53 41.03 22.31
C GLY A 8 -36.54 40.91 21.15
N GLN A 9 -36.17 42.03 20.53
CA GLN A 9 -35.19 42.08 19.45
C GLN A 9 -33.78 41.69 19.93
N LEU A 10 -33.39 42.09 21.15
CA LEU A 10 -32.14 41.65 21.78
C LEU A 10 -32.10 40.12 21.96
N ILE A 11 -33.18 39.52 22.47
CA ILE A 11 -33.28 38.07 22.69
C ILE A 11 -33.18 37.31 21.36
N ILE A 12 -33.89 37.78 20.32
CA ILE A 12 -33.84 37.17 18.99
C ILE A 12 -32.42 37.26 18.40
N THR A 13 -31.75 38.40 18.59
CA THR A 13 -30.38 38.61 18.10
C THR A 13 -29.38 37.69 18.83
N MET A 14 -29.53 37.51 20.15
CA MET A 14 -28.69 36.60 20.93
C MET A 14 -28.95 35.13 20.55
N ALA A 15 -30.21 34.74 20.35
CA ALA A 15 -30.57 33.40 19.91
C ALA A 15 -29.96 33.09 18.54
N LEU A 16 -30.02 34.05 17.61
CA LEU A 16 -29.41 33.91 16.28
C LEU A 16 -27.89 33.75 16.37
N LEU A 17 -27.22 34.54 17.21
CA LEU A 17 -25.77 34.42 17.45
C LEU A 17 -25.38 33.04 17.98
N ILE A 18 -26.11 32.53 18.97
CA ILE A 18 -25.88 31.21 19.56
C ILE A 18 -26.09 30.11 18.50
N SER A 19 -27.15 30.23 17.68
CA SER A 19 -27.40 29.27 16.60
C SER A 19 -26.27 29.24 15.56
N ILE A 20 -25.74 30.40 15.16
CA ILE A 20 -24.61 30.48 14.22
C ILE A 20 -23.36 29.83 14.82
N LEU A 21 -23.08 30.07 16.11
CA LEU A 21 -21.95 29.46 16.80
C LEU A 21 -22.08 27.94 16.89
N LEU A 22 -23.27 27.43 17.22
CA LEU A 22 -23.53 25.98 17.30
C LEU A 22 -23.40 25.30 15.93
N ILE A 23 -23.92 25.92 14.87
CA ILE A 23 -23.79 25.40 13.51
C ILE A 23 -22.32 25.39 13.08
N GLY A 24 -21.58 26.45 13.38
CA GLY A 24 -20.13 26.53 13.10
C GLY A 24 -19.34 25.46 13.85
N LEU A 25 -19.61 25.25 15.14
CA LEU A 25 -18.98 24.19 15.94
C LEU A 25 -19.30 22.80 15.39
N SER A 26 -20.57 22.53 15.06
CA SER A 26 -20.98 21.24 14.48
C SER A 26 -20.28 20.98 13.16
N TYR A 27 -20.15 21.99 12.30
CA TYR A 27 -19.50 21.87 11.00
C TYR A 27 -18.01 21.57 11.13
N VAL A 28 -17.30 22.28 12.01
CA VAL A 28 -15.88 22.01 12.30
C VAL A 28 -15.70 20.65 12.96
N TYR A 29 -16.58 20.26 13.87
CA TYR A 29 -16.55 18.95 14.51
C TYR A 29 -16.78 17.80 13.51
N SER A 30 -17.75 17.92 12.61
CA SER A 30 -17.99 16.95 11.55
C SER A 30 -16.79 16.81 10.61
N GLN A 31 -16.15 17.93 10.24
CA GLN A 31 -14.92 17.90 9.44
C GLN A 31 -13.75 17.27 10.19
N ASN A 32 -13.60 17.55 11.49
CA ASN A 32 -12.54 16.96 12.31
C ASN A 32 -12.73 15.46 12.50
N LEU A 33 -13.98 15.00 12.63
CA LEU A 33 -14.29 13.57 12.66
C LEU A 33 -13.95 12.90 11.32
N LEU A 34 -14.39 13.48 10.20
CA LEU A 34 -14.09 12.98 8.87
C LEU A 34 -12.58 12.92 8.63
N ALA A 35 -11.87 14.02 8.86
CA ALA A 35 -10.43 14.12 8.71
C ALA A 35 -9.68 13.17 9.66
N GLY A 36 -10.14 13.01 10.90
CA GLY A 36 -9.57 12.08 11.88
C GLY A 36 -9.80 10.61 11.53
N THR A 37 -10.96 10.28 10.96
CA THR A 37 -11.24 8.93 10.44
C THR A 37 -10.45 8.63 9.18
N GLU A 38 -10.33 9.57 8.25
CA GLU A 38 -9.57 9.42 7.01
C GLU A 38 -8.07 9.25 7.28
N THR A 39 -7.49 10.06 8.18
CA THR A 39 -6.07 9.92 8.58
C THR A 39 -5.78 8.63 9.34
N SER A 40 -6.72 8.15 10.16
CA SER A 40 -6.53 6.89 10.90
C SER A 40 -6.63 5.66 9.98
N ILE A 41 -7.43 5.74 8.91
CA ILE A 41 -7.54 4.67 7.91
C ILE A 41 -6.31 4.66 6.99
N SER A 42 -5.77 5.81 6.58
CA SER A 42 -4.58 5.82 5.73
C SER A 42 -3.31 5.36 6.47
N GLN A 43 -3.15 5.71 7.75
CA GLN A 43 -1.97 5.27 8.53
C GLN A 43 -1.96 3.77 8.86
N LEU A 44 -3.11 3.09 8.83
CA LEU A 44 -3.21 1.65 9.11
C LEU A 44 -3.15 0.78 7.84
N ASN A 45 -3.23 1.37 6.65
CA ASN A 45 -3.16 0.67 5.37
C ASN A 45 -1.72 0.44 4.91
N PHE A 46 -0.82 0.07 5.82
CA PHE A 46 0.41 -0.58 5.36
C PHE A 46 -0.02 -1.85 4.62
N PRO A 47 0.34 -2.02 3.33
CA PRO A 47 -0.15 -3.12 2.50
C PRO A 47 0.60 -4.42 2.85
N LYS A 48 0.54 -4.78 4.13
CA LYS A 48 1.23 -5.91 4.75
C LYS A 48 0.81 -7.24 4.13
N ASN A 49 -0.39 -7.31 3.58
CA ASN A 49 -0.88 -8.49 2.90
C ASN A 49 -0.33 -8.56 1.47
N ASP A 50 -0.27 -7.45 0.76
CA ASP A 50 0.31 -7.38 -0.59
C ASP A 50 1.81 -7.66 -0.57
N ILE A 51 2.54 -7.02 0.34
CA ILE A 51 3.97 -7.26 0.52
C ILE A 51 4.22 -8.72 0.92
N ARG A 52 3.40 -9.30 1.79
CA ARG A 52 3.51 -10.72 2.17
C ARG A 52 3.22 -11.64 0.98
N TYR A 53 2.26 -11.27 0.14
CA TYR A 53 1.92 -12.03 -1.05
C TYR A 53 3.05 -11.96 -2.10
N LEU A 54 3.59 -10.78 -2.35
CA LEU A 54 4.77 -10.58 -3.20
C LEU A 54 5.97 -11.39 -2.70
N LYS A 55 6.22 -11.38 -1.39
CA LYS A 55 7.27 -12.19 -0.75
C LYS A 55 7.04 -13.69 -0.93
N ARG A 56 5.80 -14.12 -0.78
CA ARG A 56 5.42 -15.53 -1.00
C ARG A 56 5.66 -15.93 -2.45
N ILE A 57 5.25 -15.12 -3.42
CA ILE A 57 5.49 -15.36 -4.85
C ILE A 57 6.99 -15.39 -5.15
N ALA A 58 7.75 -14.41 -4.66
CA ALA A 58 9.20 -14.33 -4.84
C ALA A 58 9.96 -15.54 -4.27
N VAL A 59 9.44 -16.19 -3.23
CA VAL A 59 10.10 -17.36 -2.64
C VAL A 59 9.54 -18.65 -3.23
N GLU A 60 8.22 -18.87 -3.22
CA GLU A 60 7.60 -20.13 -3.62
C GLU A 60 7.64 -20.34 -5.15
N GLU A 61 7.16 -19.37 -5.95
CA GLU A 61 7.09 -19.55 -7.40
C GLU A 61 8.48 -19.52 -8.05
N LEU A 62 9.38 -18.66 -7.58
CA LEU A 62 10.75 -18.65 -8.10
C LEU A 62 11.53 -19.91 -7.68
N THR A 63 11.26 -20.48 -6.51
CA THR A 63 11.83 -21.78 -6.12
C THR A 63 11.33 -22.90 -7.03
N GLU A 64 10.05 -22.89 -7.41
CA GLU A 64 9.49 -23.86 -8.37
C GLU A 64 10.10 -23.70 -9.77
N TYR A 65 10.26 -22.46 -10.25
CA TYR A 65 10.89 -22.19 -11.55
C TYR A 65 12.39 -22.50 -11.57
N ALA A 66 13.05 -22.53 -10.41
CA ALA A 66 14.47 -22.88 -10.33
C ALA A 66 14.75 -24.35 -10.68
N GLY A 67 13.71 -25.19 -10.80
CA GLY A 67 13.82 -26.55 -11.34
C GLY A 67 14.22 -26.62 -12.81
N ASP A 68 14.06 -25.54 -13.58
CA ASP A 68 14.55 -25.41 -14.95
C ASP A 68 15.45 -24.16 -15.10
N PRO A 69 16.77 -24.30 -14.93
CA PRO A 69 17.72 -23.19 -14.98
C PRO A 69 17.75 -22.43 -16.31
N SER A 70 17.28 -23.07 -17.40
CA SER A 70 17.32 -22.51 -18.74
C SER A 70 16.17 -21.54 -18.99
N SER A 71 14.99 -21.82 -18.43
CA SER A 71 13.80 -20.97 -18.56
C SER A 71 13.54 -20.07 -17.35
N PHE A 72 14.27 -20.26 -16.25
CA PHE A 72 14.13 -19.51 -15.00
C PHE A 72 14.07 -17.98 -15.19
N LEU A 73 15.07 -17.39 -15.86
CA LEU A 73 15.12 -15.95 -16.08
C LEU A 73 13.95 -15.42 -16.91
N GLN A 74 13.53 -16.19 -17.92
CA GLN A 74 12.41 -15.81 -18.78
C GLN A 74 11.09 -15.87 -18.01
N ARG A 75 10.91 -16.89 -17.17
CA ARG A 75 9.73 -17.04 -16.31
C ARG A 75 9.68 -15.97 -15.23
N ALA A 76 10.80 -15.69 -14.57
CA ALA A 76 10.91 -14.62 -13.58
C ALA A 76 10.53 -13.26 -14.17
N LYS A 77 11.05 -12.93 -15.37
CA LYS A 77 10.69 -11.70 -16.08
C LYS A 77 9.22 -11.65 -16.53
N GLY A 78 8.67 -12.80 -16.94
CA GLY A 78 7.25 -12.93 -17.27
C GLY A 78 6.34 -12.72 -16.07
N LEU A 79 6.77 -13.19 -14.90
CA LEU A 79 6.07 -13.03 -13.63
C LEU A 79 6.13 -11.57 -13.16
N ASP A 80 7.30 -10.94 -13.20
CA ASP A 80 7.48 -9.52 -12.89
C ASP A 80 6.53 -8.63 -13.72
N ASN A 81 6.49 -8.83 -15.04
CA ASN A 81 5.58 -8.08 -15.91
C ASN A 81 4.10 -8.25 -15.54
N GLN A 82 3.68 -9.47 -15.17
CA GLN A 82 2.30 -9.73 -14.76
C GLN A 82 1.97 -9.04 -13.44
N ILE A 83 2.89 -9.09 -12.47
CA ILE A 83 2.75 -8.43 -11.17
C ILE A 83 2.68 -6.91 -11.37
N THR A 84 3.62 -6.33 -12.12
CA THR A 84 3.62 -4.90 -12.40
C THR A 84 2.34 -4.45 -13.08
N ALA A 85 1.85 -5.20 -14.08
CA ALA A 85 0.59 -4.88 -14.75
C ALA A 85 -0.62 -4.98 -13.81
N LEU A 86 -0.69 -6.02 -12.98
CA LEU A 86 -1.77 -6.23 -12.03
C LEU A 86 -1.83 -5.11 -10.99
N TYR A 87 -0.70 -4.79 -10.35
CA TYR A 87 -0.66 -3.75 -9.34
C TYR A 87 -0.90 -2.36 -9.94
N ALA A 88 -0.37 -2.09 -11.14
CA ALA A 88 -0.62 -0.83 -11.86
C ALA A 88 -2.11 -0.58 -12.12
N LEU A 89 -2.87 -1.64 -12.43
CA LEU A 89 -4.33 -1.55 -12.60
C LEU A 89 -5.03 -1.11 -11.31
N HIS A 90 -4.48 -1.46 -10.15
CA HIS A 90 -4.99 -1.11 -8.83
C HIS A 90 -4.43 0.22 -8.27
N GLY A 91 -3.67 0.99 -9.07
CA GLY A 91 -3.09 2.26 -8.63
C GLY A 91 -1.87 2.11 -7.72
N ALA A 92 -1.26 0.92 -7.69
CA ALA A 92 -0.02 0.64 -6.99
C ALA A 92 1.05 0.19 -7.99
N TYR A 93 2.31 0.23 -7.59
CA TYR A 93 3.43 -0.31 -8.36
C TYR A 93 4.04 -1.45 -7.55
N ALA A 94 4.22 -2.60 -8.18
CA ALA A 94 4.94 -3.71 -7.61
C ALA A 94 5.84 -4.35 -8.66
N SER A 95 7.05 -4.73 -8.27
CA SER A 95 8.01 -5.40 -9.15
C SER A 95 8.86 -6.37 -8.33
N ILE A 96 9.21 -7.50 -8.97
CA ILE A 96 10.05 -8.55 -8.42
C ILE A 96 11.16 -8.84 -9.43
N ASP A 97 12.35 -8.33 -9.17
CA ASP A 97 13.51 -8.50 -10.05
C ASP A 97 14.50 -9.53 -9.49
N VAL A 98 15.09 -10.35 -10.35
CA VAL A 98 16.05 -11.40 -9.98
C VAL A 98 17.37 -11.13 -10.69
N TYR A 99 18.41 -10.78 -9.92
CA TYR A 99 19.64 -10.23 -10.50
C TYR A 99 20.96 -10.91 -10.08
N ASP A 100 20.95 -11.79 -9.08
CA ASP A 100 22.13 -12.58 -8.69
C ASP A 100 21.76 -14.06 -8.59
N ILE A 101 22.13 -14.86 -9.60
CA ILE A 101 21.81 -16.29 -9.69
C ILE A 101 23.11 -17.07 -9.62
N LYS A 102 23.25 -17.88 -8.58
CA LYS A 102 24.34 -18.84 -8.45
C LYS A 102 23.89 -20.19 -8.98
N LYS A 103 24.66 -20.69 -9.94
CA LYS A 103 24.46 -22.01 -10.55
C LYS A 103 25.58 -22.94 -10.10
N SER A 104 25.23 -24.20 -9.88
CA SER A 104 26.18 -25.30 -9.74
C SER A 104 26.02 -26.26 -10.91
N PHE A 105 27.13 -26.85 -11.32
CA PHE A 105 27.16 -27.84 -12.40
C PHE A 105 27.51 -29.19 -11.79
N VAL A 106 26.52 -30.05 -11.60
CA VAL A 106 26.72 -31.38 -11.03
C VAL A 106 26.30 -32.42 -12.06
N GLY A 107 27.24 -33.24 -12.52
CA GLY A 107 26.95 -34.40 -13.36
C GLY A 107 26.41 -34.11 -14.77
N GLY A 108 26.72 -32.94 -15.35
CA GLY A 108 26.27 -32.58 -16.71
C GLY A 108 24.93 -31.83 -16.76
N SER A 109 24.32 -31.57 -15.61
CA SER A 109 23.08 -30.79 -15.48
C SER A 109 23.36 -29.51 -14.68
N GLU A 110 22.93 -28.36 -15.20
CA GLU A 110 22.92 -27.11 -14.43
C GLU A 110 21.83 -27.19 -13.36
N SER A 111 22.14 -26.78 -12.13
CA SER A 111 21.16 -26.56 -11.07
C SER A 111 21.38 -25.20 -10.44
N ILE A 112 20.31 -24.48 -10.11
CA ILE A 112 20.42 -23.21 -9.38
C ILE A 112 20.61 -23.53 -7.89
N THR A 113 21.66 -23.01 -7.27
CA THR A 113 21.95 -23.21 -5.84
C THR A 113 21.48 -22.04 -4.97
N SER A 114 21.47 -20.82 -5.51
CA SER A 114 20.86 -19.68 -4.82
C SER A 114 20.50 -18.59 -5.81
N PHE A 115 19.48 -17.80 -5.48
CA PHE A 115 19.14 -16.60 -6.25
C PHE A 115 18.77 -15.45 -5.31
N THR A 116 19.09 -14.22 -5.71
CA THR A 116 18.70 -13.00 -5.00
C THR A 116 17.59 -12.28 -5.76
N VAL A 117 16.55 -11.94 -5.01
CA VAL A 117 15.34 -11.27 -5.48
C VAL A 117 15.22 -9.91 -4.83
N LYS A 118 14.95 -8.87 -5.63
CA LYS A 118 14.58 -7.54 -5.19
C LYS A 118 13.06 -7.39 -5.33
N ILE A 119 12.40 -7.09 -4.22
CA ILE A 119 10.97 -6.79 -4.18
C ILE A 119 10.82 -5.28 -3.99
N ILE A 120 10.11 -4.64 -4.90
CA ILE A 120 9.77 -3.23 -4.84
C ILE A 120 8.25 -3.12 -4.81
N PHE A 121 7.72 -2.38 -3.85
CA PHE A 121 6.32 -2.00 -3.77
C PHE A 121 6.22 -0.51 -3.51
N SER A 122 5.41 0.20 -4.27
CA SER A 122 5.16 1.63 -4.11
C SER A 122 3.70 1.93 -4.37
N ASN A 123 3.06 2.68 -3.48
CA ASN A 123 1.74 3.25 -3.72
C ASN A 123 1.77 4.75 -3.36
N THR A 124 0.61 5.41 -3.33
CA THR A 124 0.51 6.84 -3.02
C THR A 124 0.92 7.21 -1.58
N GLU A 125 1.09 6.22 -0.69
CA GLU A 125 1.28 6.42 0.75
C GLU A 125 2.58 5.77 1.29
N VAL A 126 3.04 4.69 0.67
CA VAL A 126 4.07 3.78 1.17
C VAL A 126 5.00 3.39 0.03
N GLU A 127 6.29 3.47 0.30
CA GLU A 127 7.35 2.89 -0.52
C GLU A 127 8.07 1.81 0.30
N TYR A 128 8.27 0.66 -0.32
CA TYR A 128 8.86 -0.52 0.28
C TYR A 128 9.84 -1.17 -0.69
N GLU A 129 11.05 -1.41 -0.23
CA GLU A 129 12.10 -2.11 -0.97
C GLU A 129 12.74 -3.15 -0.05
N GLU A 130 12.77 -4.41 -0.46
CA GLU A 130 13.45 -5.49 0.25
C GLU A 130 14.24 -6.34 -0.75
N THR A 131 15.41 -6.79 -0.33
CA THR A 131 16.21 -7.76 -1.08
C THR A 131 16.32 -9.04 -0.27
N ILE A 132 16.00 -10.17 -0.90
CA ILE A 132 16.00 -11.49 -0.27
C ILE A 132 16.88 -12.42 -1.08
N THR A 133 17.79 -13.12 -0.42
CA THR A 133 18.55 -14.22 -1.03
C THR A 133 17.92 -15.54 -0.62
N VAL A 134 17.51 -16.34 -1.60
CA VAL A 134 16.94 -17.68 -1.43
C VAL A 134 18.04 -18.70 -1.74
N GLN A 135 18.28 -19.63 -0.82
CA GLN A 135 19.15 -20.77 -1.05
C GLN A 135 18.31 -22.02 -1.32
N LEU A 136 18.62 -22.68 -2.43
CA LEU A 136 18.00 -23.93 -2.85
C LEU A 136 18.87 -25.07 -2.31
N THR A 137 18.32 -25.86 -1.40
CA THR A 137 19.03 -26.97 -0.74
C THR A 137 18.83 -28.26 -1.52
#